data_AF-A0A0N0U6J9-F1
#
_entry.id   AF-A0A0N0U6J9-F1
#
_cell.length_a   1.000
_cell.length_b   1.000
_cell.length_c   1.000
_cell.angle_alpha   90.00
_cell.angle_beta   90.00
_cell.angle_gamma   90.00
#
_symmetry.space_group_name_H-M   'P 1'
#
loop_
_entity.id
_entity.type
_entity.pdbx_description
1 polymer ?
#
loop_
_entity_poly.entity_id
_entity_poly.type
_entity_poly.pdbx_seq_one_letter_code
_entity_poly.pdbx_strand_id
1 'polypeptide(L)'
;MGYDKSGSKLATTNTYGQAQCDLVARNLWDLTSLDDNLNKELYGQEIANHVIINGLRKHLTSANSPKALSMSFHGPPGTGKTYTSQMIAKFFYKKGDQNKFYHFFNGRNDFPLQEKVNEYKEELYKIIINSLQKCERSMFVFDEVDKMPEGLLNVLVPVLDYNTWIKS
;
A
#
# COMPACT_ATOMS: atom_id res chain seq x y z
N MET A 1 -3.06 -14.33 27.88
CA MET A 1 -2.55 -12.95 27.67
C MET A 1 -1.73 -12.57 28.89
N GLY A 2 -0.43 -12.29 28.74
CA GLY A 2 0.46 -11.97 29.86
C GLY A 2 0.64 -10.46 30.05
N TYR A 3 0.85 -10.04 31.29
CA TYR A 3 1.20 -8.68 31.69
C TYR A 3 2.62 -8.69 32.26
N ASP A 4 3.36 -7.57 32.14
CA ASP A 4 4.63 -7.42 32.86
C ASP A 4 4.41 -7.10 34.35
N LYS A 5 5.49 -7.08 35.14
CA LYS A 5 5.45 -6.81 36.59
C LYS A 5 4.99 -5.38 36.97
N SER A 6 4.83 -4.48 35.98
CA SER A 6 4.29 -3.13 36.14
C SER A 6 2.82 -2.98 35.69
N GLY A 7 2.18 -4.07 35.25
CA GLY A 7 0.77 -4.05 34.86
C GLY A 7 0.49 -3.45 33.47
N SER A 8 1.52 -3.11 32.70
CA SER A 8 1.36 -2.78 31.28
C SER A 8 1.02 -4.03 30.48
N LYS A 9 0.05 -3.92 29.55
CA LYS A 9 -0.09 -4.95 28.50
C LYS A 9 1.24 -5.03 27.77
N LEU A 10 1.85 -6.20 27.75
CA LEU A 10 3.00 -6.46 26.88
C LEU A 10 2.59 -6.05 25.47
N ALA A 11 3.24 -5.03 24.92
CA ALA A 11 3.16 -4.73 23.50
C ALA A 11 3.74 -5.96 22.80
N THR A 12 2.88 -6.86 22.34
CA THR A 12 3.28 -7.92 21.44
C THR A 12 3.66 -7.23 20.14
N THR A 13 4.92 -6.82 20.00
CA THR A 13 5.50 -6.58 18.68
C THR A 13 5.32 -7.90 17.94
N ASN A 14 4.37 -7.92 17.00
CA ASN A 14 4.07 -9.06 16.15
C ASN A 14 5.31 -9.34 15.28
N THR A 15 6.24 -10.09 15.84
CA THR A 15 7.47 -10.54 15.18
C THR A 15 7.20 -11.57 14.09
N TYR A 16 5.97 -12.13 14.03
CA TYR A 16 5.53 -13.05 12.98
C TYR A 16 5.12 -12.32 11.69
N GLY A 17 4.42 -11.18 11.77
CA GLY A 17 3.97 -10.42 10.60
C GLY A 17 5.09 -9.67 9.84
N GLN A 18 6.18 -9.30 10.52
CA GLN A 18 7.28 -8.52 9.92
C GLN A 18 8.23 -9.33 9.03
N ALA A 19 8.45 -10.61 9.34
CA ALA A 19 9.28 -11.49 8.50
C ALA A 19 8.55 -11.92 7.22
N GLN A 20 7.21 -11.93 7.25
CA GLN A 20 6.39 -12.48 6.17
C GLN A 20 6.40 -11.59 4.93
N CYS A 21 6.51 -10.27 5.10
CA CYS A 21 6.41 -9.25 4.05
C CYS A 21 7.72 -8.91 3.29
N ASP A 22 8.86 -9.53 3.67
CA ASP A 22 10.18 -9.25 3.06
C ASP A 22 10.56 -7.73 3.09
N LEU A 23 10.33 -7.07 4.22
CA LEU A 23 10.58 -5.63 4.43
C LEU A 23 12.07 -5.30 4.65
N VAL A 24 12.50 -4.09 4.26
CA VAL A 24 13.92 -3.63 4.34
C VAL A 24 14.38 -3.42 5.79
N ALA A 25 13.58 -2.76 6.64
CA ALA A 25 14.02 -2.35 7.98
C ALA A 25 12.97 -2.63 9.06
N ARG A 26 13.45 -2.78 10.30
CA ARG A 26 12.60 -2.89 11.51
C ARG A 26 11.95 -1.56 11.90
N ASN A 27 12.55 -0.43 11.51
CA ASN A 27 12.09 0.94 11.79
C ASN A 27 11.58 1.61 10.51
N LEU A 28 10.36 1.27 10.09
CA LEU A 28 9.75 1.82 8.86
C LEU A 28 9.39 3.31 8.93
N TRP A 29 9.42 3.91 10.11
CA TRP A 29 8.95 5.28 10.38
C TRP A 29 10.02 6.36 10.14
N ASP A 30 11.30 5.96 10.01
CA ASP A 30 12.35 6.86 9.57
C ASP A 30 12.33 6.97 8.04
N LEU A 31 11.60 7.98 7.55
CA LEU A 31 11.42 8.23 6.13
C LEU A 31 12.49 9.14 5.52
N THR A 32 13.57 9.47 6.25
CA THR A 32 14.59 10.43 5.79
C THR A 32 15.18 10.03 4.45
N SER A 33 15.59 8.76 4.31
CA SER A 33 16.13 8.27 3.04
C SER A 33 15.11 8.20 1.90
N LEU A 34 13.81 8.03 2.20
CA LEU A 34 12.76 8.12 1.20
C LEU A 34 12.58 9.57 0.75
N ASP A 35 12.54 10.51 1.68
CA ASP A 35 12.39 11.95 1.40
C ASP A 35 13.54 12.46 0.53
N ASP A 36 14.79 12.13 0.92
CA ASP A 36 15.99 12.48 0.14
C ASP A 36 15.92 11.90 -1.29
N ASN A 37 15.52 10.63 -1.43
CA ASN A 37 15.40 10.00 -2.74
C ASN A 37 14.30 10.66 -3.57
N LEU A 38 13.12 10.93 -3.00
CA LEU A 38 12.03 11.61 -3.71
C LEU A 38 12.46 13.00 -4.20
N ASN A 39 13.16 13.78 -3.37
CA ASN A 39 13.63 15.10 -3.77
C ASN A 39 14.76 15.06 -4.82
N LYS A 40 15.57 13.99 -4.82
CA LYS A 40 16.66 13.81 -5.78
C LYS A 40 16.17 13.32 -7.14
N GLU A 41 15.19 12.42 -7.17
CA GLU A 41 14.79 11.71 -8.39
C GLU A 41 13.46 12.24 -9.00
N LEU A 42 12.60 12.93 -8.23
CA LEU A 42 11.35 13.53 -8.71
C LEU A 42 11.46 15.07 -8.81
N TYR A 43 11.80 15.55 -9.99
CA TYR A 43 11.98 16.97 -10.26
C TYR A 43 10.64 17.75 -10.30
N GLY A 44 10.57 18.88 -9.59
CA GLY A 44 9.42 19.78 -9.61
C GLY A 44 8.15 19.21 -8.97
N GLN A 45 8.31 18.28 -8.03
CA GLN A 45 7.23 17.59 -7.31
C GLN A 45 7.30 17.81 -5.80
N GLU A 46 7.83 18.96 -5.34
CA GLU A 46 8.08 19.24 -3.92
C GLU A 46 6.79 19.15 -3.08
N ILE A 47 5.67 19.64 -3.63
CA ILE A 47 4.36 19.55 -2.96
C ILE A 47 3.92 18.09 -2.83
N ALA A 48 4.07 17.28 -3.90
CA ALA A 48 3.72 15.87 -3.86
C ALA A 48 4.60 15.11 -2.87
N ASN A 49 5.92 15.33 -2.91
CA ASN A 49 6.89 14.73 -1.99
C ASN A 49 6.50 15.01 -0.53
N HIS A 50 6.22 16.27 -0.20
CA HIS A 50 5.81 16.67 1.14
C HIS A 50 4.52 15.97 1.60
N VAL A 51 3.51 15.86 0.72
CA VAL A 51 2.26 15.17 1.02
C VAL A 51 2.49 13.66 1.23
N ILE A 52 3.29 13.03 0.38
CA ILE A 52 3.63 11.60 0.46
C ILE A 52 4.33 11.30 1.78
N ILE A 53 5.39 12.04 2.12
CA ILE A 53 6.18 11.82 3.33
C ILE A 53 5.32 12.01 4.58
N ASN A 54 4.49 13.05 4.62
CA ASN A 54 3.61 13.28 5.77
C ASN A 54 2.50 12.23 5.89
N GLY A 55 1.92 11.80 4.77
CA GLY A 55 0.92 10.74 4.74
C GLY A 55 1.48 9.41 5.25
N LEU A 56 2.66 9.02 4.75
CA LEU A 56 3.37 7.82 5.18
C LEU A 56 3.76 7.91 6.66
N ARG A 57 4.36 9.03 7.10
CA ARG A 57 4.76 9.22 8.50
C ARG A 57 3.58 9.05 9.42
N LYS A 58 2.47 9.77 9.16
CA LYS A 58 1.25 9.68 9.96
C LYS A 58 0.70 8.26 10.01
N HIS A 59 0.68 7.55 8.89
CA HIS A 59 0.18 6.17 8.84
C HIS A 59 1.07 5.19 9.64
N LEU A 60 2.40 5.34 9.55
CA LEU A 60 3.35 4.42 10.17
C LEU A 60 3.54 4.67 11.66
N THR A 61 3.40 5.91 12.14
CA THR A 61 3.51 6.25 13.57
C THR A 61 2.21 6.07 14.34
N SER A 62 1.07 5.96 13.66
CA SER A 62 -0.22 5.71 14.30
C SER A 62 -0.31 4.24 14.71
N ALA A 63 0.03 3.94 15.98
CA ALA A 63 -0.16 2.61 16.55
C ALA A 63 -1.61 2.16 16.36
N ASN A 64 -1.82 1.06 15.63
CA ASN A 64 -3.14 0.50 15.30
C ASN A 64 -4.03 1.40 14.43
N SER A 65 -3.50 2.09 13.41
CA SER A 65 -4.36 2.73 12.39
C SER A 65 -5.32 1.68 11.79
N PRO A 66 -6.64 1.77 12.05
CA PRO A 66 -7.60 0.79 11.52
C PRO A 66 -7.87 0.98 10.03
N LYS A 67 -7.32 2.05 9.43
CA LYS A 67 -7.52 2.41 8.02
C LYS A 67 -6.25 2.16 7.22
N ALA A 68 -6.42 1.53 6.06
CA ALA A 68 -5.41 1.48 5.02
C ALA A 68 -5.06 2.91 4.56
N LEU A 69 -3.79 3.16 4.26
CA LEU A 69 -3.37 4.39 3.61
C LEU A 69 -3.76 4.33 2.13
N SER A 70 -4.60 5.26 1.69
CA SER A 70 -4.94 5.45 0.28
C SER A 70 -4.36 6.77 -0.20
N MET A 71 -3.73 6.74 -1.37
CA MET A 71 -3.21 7.91 -2.08
C MET A 71 -3.71 7.87 -3.51
N SER A 72 -4.07 9.04 -4.05
CA SER A 72 -4.43 9.19 -5.45
C SER A 72 -3.50 10.18 -6.12
N PHE A 73 -2.75 9.71 -7.13
CA PHE A 73 -1.82 10.53 -7.89
C PHE A 73 -2.47 10.94 -9.21
N HIS A 74 -2.62 12.25 -9.43
CA HIS A 74 -3.19 12.81 -10.65
C HIS A 74 -2.19 13.71 -11.36
N GLY A 75 -2.23 13.72 -12.69
CA GLY A 75 -1.39 14.58 -13.52
C GLY A 75 -1.14 13.98 -14.91
N PRO A 76 -0.54 14.76 -15.83
CA PRO A 76 -0.21 14.29 -17.19
C PRO A 76 0.68 13.03 -17.21
N PRO A 77 0.70 12.27 -18.33
CA PRO A 77 1.69 11.23 -18.53
C PRO A 77 3.13 11.76 -18.40
N GLY A 78 4.04 10.92 -17.91
CA GLY A 78 5.47 11.27 -17.76
C GLY A 78 5.83 12.10 -16.52
N THR A 79 4.88 12.50 -15.67
CA THR A 79 5.16 13.28 -14.45
C THR A 79 5.56 12.44 -13.23
N GLY A 80 5.91 11.16 -13.40
CA GLY A 80 6.46 10.34 -12.33
C GLY A 80 5.46 9.66 -11.37
N LYS A 81 4.16 9.62 -11.68
CA LYS A 81 3.13 8.96 -10.81
C LYS A 81 3.47 7.49 -10.49
N THR A 82 3.69 6.67 -11.51
CA THR A 82 4.06 5.26 -11.37
C THR A 82 5.45 5.09 -10.78
N TYR A 83 6.38 5.97 -11.15
CA TYR A 83 7.74 5.94 -10.60
C TYR A 83 7.76 6.21 -9.09
N THR A 84 6.90 7.12 -8.63
CA THR A 84 6.71 7.43 -7.20
C THR A 84 6.30 6.18 -6.42
N SER A 85 5.32 5.39 -6.90
CA SER A 85 4.91 4.16 -6.20
C SER A 85 6.04 3.13 -6.13
N GLN A 86 6.85 3.02 -7.19
CA GLN A 86 8.04 2.15 -7.21
C GLN A 86 9.12 2.60 -6.22
N MET A 87 9.35 3.91 -6.06
CA MET A 87 10.29 4.44 -5.07
C MET A 87 9.82 4.12 -3.65
N ILE A 88 8.53 4.30 -3.36
CA ILE A 88 7.93 3.94 -2.07
C ILE A 88 8.08 2.42 -1.83
N ALA A 89 7.83 1.58 -2.85
CA ALA A 89 8.01 0.14 -2.75
C ALA A 89 9.48 -0.26 -2.49
N LYS A 90 10.45 0.36 -3.18
CA LYS A 90 11.90 0.16 -2.98
C LYS A 90 12.35 0.54 -1.58
N PHE A 91 11.72 1.53 -0.97
CA PHE A 91 11.98 1.88 0.42
C PHE A 91 11.45 0.82 1.39
N PHE A 92 10.23 0.29 1.17
CA PHE A 92 9.63 -0.67 2.10
C PHE A 92 10.12 -2.10 1.93
N TYR A 93 10.30 -2.57 0.70
CA TYR A 93 10.52 -3.97 0.38
C TYR A 93 11.94 -4.24 -0.10
N LYS A 94 12.55 -5.35 0.35
CA LYS A 94 13.91 -5.75 -0.07
C LYS A 94 14.08 -5.87 -1.58
N LYS A 95 13.02 -6.28 -2.27
CA LYS A 95 12.97 -6.44 -3.74
C LYS A 95 12.25 -5.28 -4.44
N GLY A 96 11.89 -4.22 -3.71
CA GLY A 96 11.13 -3.09 -4.24
C GLY A 96 9.84 -3.51 -4.93
N ASP A 97 9.66 -3.02 -6.15
CA ASP A 97 8.54 -3.31 -7.05
C ASP A 97 8.53 -4.76 -7.59
N GLN A 98 9.58 -5.54 -7.33
CA GLN A 98 9.65 -6.97 -7.63
C GLN A 98 9.29 -7.84 -6.41
N ASN A 99 8.80 -7.22 -5.32
CA ASN A 99 8.33 -7.94 -4.14
C ASN A 99 6.96 -8.58 -4.40
N LYS A 100 6.76 -9.82 -3.90
CA LYS A 100 5.50 -10.56 -4.04
C LYS A 100 4.27 -9.91 -3.38
N PHE A 101 4.48 -8.91 -2.51
CA PHE A 101 3.43 -8.10 -1.87
C PHE A 101 3.32 -6.69 -2.45
N TYR A 102 4.07 -6.40 -3.52
CA TYR A 102 3.82 -5.26 -4.39
C TYR A 102 2.96 -5.75 -5.55
N HIS A 103 1.68 -5.39 -5.52
CA HIS A 103 0.70 -5.76 -6.53
C HIS A 103 0.47 -4.56 -7.45
N PHE A 104 0.80 -4.72 -8.72
CA PHE A 104 0.65 -3.66 -9.72
C PHE A 104 -0.38 -4.11 -10.75
N PHE A 105 -1.39 -3.27 -10.97
CA PHE A 105 -2.42 -3.48 -11.98
C PHE A 105 -2.46 -2.29 -12.93
N ASN A 106 -2.31 -2.54 -14.22
CA ASN A 106 -2.46 -1.57 -15.29
C ASN A 106 -3.85 -1.70 -15.94
N GLY A 107 -4.61 -0.61 -15.98
CA GLY A 107 -5.98 -0.60 -16.47
C GLY A 107 -6.16 -1.13 -17.89
N ARG A 108 -5.23 -0.84 -18.81
CA ARG A 108 -5.32 -1.29 -20.21
C ARG A 108 -4.97 -2.76 -20.38
N ASN A 109 -3.97 -3.24 -19.65
CA ASN A 109 -3.43 -4.58 -19.84
C ASN A 109 -4.20 -5.63 -19.03
N ASP A 110 -4.50 -5.32 -17.78
CA ASP A 110 -5.11 -6.28 -16.86
C ASP A 110 -6.64 -6.26 -16.93
N PHE A 111 -7.23 -5.12 -17.32
CA PHE A 111 -8.69 -4.95 -17.37
C PHE A 111 -9.20 -4.39 -18.72
N PRO A 112 -8.83 -4.98 -19.87
CA PRO A 112 -9.10 -4.42 -21.21
C PRO A 112 -10.58 -4.38 -21.61
N LEU A 113 -11.42 -5.26 -21.06
CA LEU A 113 -12.78 -5.50 -21.56
C LEU A 113 -13.84 -5.06 -20.54
N GLN A 114 -14.73 -4.14 -20.93
CA GLN A 114 -15.78 -3.63 -20.05
C GLN A 114 -16.78 -4.72 -19.65
N GLU A 115 -17.12 -5.60 -20.57
CA GLU A 115 -18.06 -6.71 -20.38
C GLU A 115 -17.58 -7.75 -19.34
N LYS A 116 -16.27 -7.80 -19.07
CA LYS A 116 -15.67 -8.73 -18.11
C LYS A 116 -15.51 -8.15 -16.70
N VAL A 117 -16.05 -6.96 -16.43
CA VAL A 117 -15.88 -6.26 -15.13
C VAL A 117 -16.25 -7.13 -13.93
N ASN A 118 -17.26 -8.00 -14.04
CA ASN A 118 -17.66 -8.88 -12.95
C ASN A 118 -16.62 -9.98 -12.67
N GLU A 119 -16.05 -10.58 -13.72
CA GLU A 119 -14.96 -11.56 -13.59
C GLU A 119 -13.72 -10.90 -12.97
N TYR A 120 -13.36 -9.70 -13.44
CA TYR A 120 -12.23 -8.94 -12.90
C TYR A 120 -12.42 -8.56 -11.43
N LYS A 121 -13.65 -8.19 -11.01
CA LYS A 121 -13.97 -7.92 -9.60
C LYS A 121 -13.73 -9.15 -8.73
N GLU A 122 -14.19 -10.32 -9.17
CA GLU A 122 -14.01 -11.56 -8.40
C GLU A 122 -12.54 -11.94 -8.26
N GLU A 123 -11.77 -11.84 -9.33
CA GLU A 123 -10.33 -12.13 -9.33
C GLU A 123 -9.56 -11.13 -8.45
N LEU A 124 -9.81 -9.84 -8.65
CA LEU A 124 -9.16 -8.77 -7.89
C LEU A 124 -9.46 -8.89 -6.38
N TYR A 125 -10.71 -9.20 -6.00
CA TYR A 125 -11.07 -9.45 -4.61
C TYR A 125 -10.26 -10.61 -4.01
N LYS A 126 -10.18 -11.74 -4.72
CA LYS A 126 -9.40 -12.90 -4.28
C LYS A 126 -7.93 -12.57 -4.10
N ILE A 127 -7.33 -11.82 -5.03
CA ILE A 127 -5.93 -11.39 -4.92
C ILE A 127 -5.74 -10.53 -3.67
N ILE A 128 -6.58 -9.52 -3.46
CA ILE A 128 -6.47 -8.59 -2.32
C ILE A 128 -6.55 -9.34 -0.98
N ILE A 129 -7.59 -10.15 -0.78
CA ILE A 129 -7.80 -10.85 0.49
C ILE A 129 -6.68 -11.85 0.76
N ASN A 130 -6.29 -12.64 -0.25
CA ASN A 130 -5.21 -13.62 -0.10
C ASN A 130 -3.86 -12.96 0.21
N SER A 131 -3.59 -11.79 -0.39
CA SER A 131 -2.38 -11.03 -0.12
C SER A 131 -2.38 -10.42 1.27
N LEU A 132 -3.50 -9.83 1.71
CA LEU A 132 -3.61 -9.24 3.06
C LEU A 132 -3.52 -10.28 4.17
N GLN A 133 -4.08 -11.49 3.96
CA GLN A 133 -3.93 -12.62 4.88
C GLN A 133 -2.48 -13.08 5.03
N LYS A 134 -1.67 -12.95 3.96
CA LYS A 134 -0.24 -13.30 3.98
C LYS A 134 0.64 -12.14 4.45
N CYS A 135 0.26 -10.91 4.19
CA CYS A 135 1.01 -9.73 4.56
C CYS A 135 0.06 -8.54 4.67
N GLU A 136 -0.22 -8.13 5.90
CA GLU A 136 -1.06 -6.96 6.20
C GLU A 136 -0.48 -5.65 5.65
N ARG A 137 0.83 -5.65 5.34
CA ARG A 137 1.54 -4.51 4.73
C ARG A 137 1.71 -4.69 3.22
N SER A 138 0.78 -5.36 2.55
CA SER A 138 0.76 -5.45 1.07
C SER A 138 0.43 -4.10 0.45
N MET A 139 1.07 -3.78 -0.67
CA MET A 139 0.84 -2.57 -1.44
C MET A 139 0.12 -2.92 -2.74
N PHE A 140 -0.97 -2.21 -3.02
CA PHE A 140 -1.73 -2.36 -4.26
C PHE A 140 -1.68 -1.04 -5.03
N VAL A 141 -1.17 -1.10 -6.26
CA VAL A 141 -1.03 0.03 -7.16
C VAL A 141 -1.94 -0.19 -8.36
N PHE A 142 -2.82 0.77 -8.61
CA PHE A 142 -3.72 0.80 -9.75
C PHE A 142 -3.26 1.92 -10.68
N ASP A 143 -2.66 1.56 -11.80
CA ASP A 143 -2.17 2.49 -12.82
C ASP A 143 -3.15 2.58 -14.00
N GLU A 144 -3.18 3.74 -14.66
CA GLU A 144 -4.15 4.06 -15.71
C GLU A 144 -5.61 3.76 -15.30
N VAL A 145 -5.99 4.22 -14.10
CA VAL A 145 -7.33 4.02 -13.54
C VAL A 145 -8.43 4.57 -14.46
N ASP A 146 -8.15 5.62 -15.23
CA ASP A 146 -9.05 6.17 -16.24
C ASP A 146 -9.34 5.22 -17.41
N LYS A 147 -8.61 4.11 -17.50
CA LYS A 147 -8.79 3.02 -18.49
C LYS A 147 -9.45 1.78 -17.89
N MET A 148 -9.66 1.73 -16.58
CA MET A 148 -10.32 0.60 -15.93
C MET A 148 -11.83 0.61 -16.17
N PRO A 149 -12.48 -0.57 -16.22
CA PRO A 149 -13.93 -0.67 -16.27
C PRO A 149 -14.63 0.03 -15.10
N GLU A 150 -15.75 0.69 -15.42
CA GLU A 150 -16.50 1.44 -14.42
C GLU A 150 -16.95 0.52 -13.27
N GLY A 151 -16.75 0.99 -12.04
CA GLY A 151 -17.11 0.26 -10.83
C GLY A 151 -16.20 -0.93 -10.51
N LEU A 152 -15.15 -1.24 -11.30
CA LEU A 152 -14.16 -2.27 -10.96
C LEU A 152 -13.59 -2.05 -9.55
N LEU A 153 -13.17 -0.82 -9.27
CA LEU A 153 -12.55 -0.44 -7.99
C LEU A 153 -13.52 -0.41 -6.80
N ASN A 154 -14.82 -0.63 -7.00
CA ASN A 154 -15.79 -0.78 -5.89
C ASN A 154 -15.45 -1.97 -4.99
N VAL A 155 -14.66 -2.92 -5.49
CA VAL A 155 -14.09 -4.04 -4.71
C VAL A 155 -13.24 -3.57 -3.53
N LEU A 156 -12.68 -2.36 -3.58
CA LEU A 156 -11.82 -1.81 -2.54
C LEU A 156 -12.61 -1.22 -1.37
N VAL A 157 -13.89 -0.89 -1.57
CA VAL A 157 -14.72 -0.20 -0.56
C VAL A 157 -14.66 -0.91 0.81
N PRO A 158 -14.87 -2.24 0.93
CA PRO A 158 -14.84 -2.91 2.22
C PRO A 158 -13.46 -2.88 2.91
N VAL A 159 -12.37 -2.77 2.14
CA VAL A 159 -10.99 -2.75 2.64
C VAL A 159 -10.56 -1.33 3.05
N LEU A 160 -11.20 -0.32 2.47
CA LEU A 160 -10.94 1.10 2.75
C LEU A 160 -11.88 1.67 3.83
N ASP A 161 -13.09 1.11 3.97
CA ASP A 161 -14.11 1.55 4.93
C ASP A 161 -13.91 0.99 6.34
N TYR A 162 -14.36 1.77 7.33
CA TYR A 162 -14.09 1.60 8.77
C TYR A 162 -14.73 0.36 9.44
N ASN A 163 -15.36 -0.56 8.72
CA ASN A 163 -16.13 -1.63 9.34
C ASN A 163 -16.00 -2.94 8.57
N THR A 164 -15.08 -3.81 8.98
CA THR A 164 -15.42 -5.06 9.65
C THR A 164 -14.15 -5.82 9.95
N TRP A 165 -14.04 -6.28 11.19
CA TRP A 165 -13.21 -7.43 11.50
C TRP A 165 -13.54 -8.50 10.47
N ILE A 166 -12.56 -8.93 9.67
CA ILE A 166 -12.67 -10.20 8.96
C ILE A 166 -12.78 -11.25 10.06
N LYS A 167 -14.02 -11.60 10.42
CA LYS A 167 -14.26 -12.75 11.28
C LYS A 167 -13.89 -13.98 10.47
N SER A 168 -12.86 -14.66 10.97
CA SER A 168 -12.62 -16.08 10.78
C SER A 168 -13.87 -16.90 11.03
#